data_AF-A0A9D2F6E0-F1
#
_entry.id   AF-A0A9D2F6E0-F1
#
_cell.length_a   1.000
_cell.length_b   1.000
_cell.length_c   1.000
_cell.angle_alpha   90.00
_cell.angle_beta   90.00
_cell.angle_gamma   90.00
#
_symmetry.space_group_name_H-M   'P 1'
#
loop_
_entity.id
_entity.type
_entity.pdbx_description
1 polymer ?
#
loop_
_entity_poly.entity_id
_entity_poly.type
_entity_poly.pdbx_seq_one_letter_code
_entity_poly.pdbx_strand_id
1 'polypeptide(L)'
;MKIEWDKEFSPSNAEVQAIIEKIDQDEVTKDWAQLSESLPYITFAQAEAMFLRFKETFVNTGKINQIIIKKVVVAHREDEEEPTTDGEVFSEPFIIDGNYQNLLKPLVESILGNKSFSGYSYDQKRTYFMDAIYPSYLNSVKATEEVLPVFPSQFEVENGNFEVVIPVFSKENQVKTEVQDESVVPPVVIKKETQSLSDEFVLDKQSDQTPIPTSNSTLDNLLNDSETVIDSVDTSYFDSSDYNEDNDNVPIFEEPLSKRQTVTDEYVVDPKVAPLPASVEGKYLVSFPKFERITFEKQYYEPYETEYVPWKLNQLKEELNSQITNQETTNNVLIHQAITHKLYDYEKELLRKVQSEVEKQDKRDSLKDTILTETASQRETEWLSVKRHFEAEKEEAVALEKQRYEDALRKIQKDFEQNIEKNEIMIKSKYLKQAQSNYQAAYYDQTGKLQELLDEQMQRVTQLKQQKQVELDNHFSKLALEVGNKLFEQSKTILDTQELKFLREHDYTKRVNLVQKEEEMRRQQDLKVVKYMEELRTQVDFLLNEKEELRNQQAQMQQRLHEEQKKSLDEKEQFLARWENIQTEKKALAS
;
A
#
# COMPACT_ATOMS: atom_id res chain seq x y z
N MET A 1 -26.30 35.94 21.52
CA MET A 1 -27.23 35.80 20.36
C MET A 1 -28.10 37.04 20.24
N LYS A 2 -28.86 37.16 19.16
CA LYS A 2 -29.88 38.19 18.93
C LYS A 2 -31.17 37.56 18.38
N ILE A 3 -32.32 38.03 18.86
CA ILE A 3 -33.64 37.59 18.40
C ILE A 3 -34.33 38.73 17.64
N GLU A 4 -34.76 38.46 16.40
CA GLU A 4 -35.74 39.28 15.70
C GLU A 4 -37.10 38.61 15.76
N TRP A 5 -38.06 39.32 16.33
CA TRP A 5 -39.43 38.84 16.53
C TRP A 5 -40.30 39.02 15.29
N ASP A 6 -41.38 38.24 15.20
CA ASP A 6 -42.44 38.51 14.24
C ASP A 6 -43.49 39.47 14.84
N LYS A 7 -44.38 40.03 13.99
CA LYS A 7 -45.45 40.93 14.38
C LYS A 7 -46.47 40.28 15.32
N GLU A 8 -46.76 38.99 15.18
CA GLU A 8 -47.80 38.32 15.97
C GLU A 8 -47.27 37.73 17.29
N PHE A 9 -45.98 37.34 17.30
CA PHE A 9 -45.30 36.76 18.45
C PHE A 9 -44.03 37.55 18.79
N SER A 10 -44.16 38.47 19.76
CA SER A 10 -43.10 39.39 20.24
C SER A 10 -43.32 39.76 21.72
N PRO A 11 -42.36 40.39 22.42
CA PRO A 11 -42.52 40.77 23.83
C PRO A 11 -43.65 41.79 24.10
N SER A 12 -44.21 42.42 23.06
CA SER A 12 -45.40 43.27 23.17
C SER A 12 -46.72 42.48 23.21
N ASN A 13 -46.68 41.16 23.04
CA ASN A 13 -47.83 40.26 23.21
C ASN A 13 -47.93 39.85 24.69
N ALA A 14 -49.07 40.07 25.32
CA ALA A 14 -49.27 39.85 26.75
C ALA A 14 -49.03 38.39 27.20
N GLU A 15 -49.28 37.37 26.36
CA GLU A 15 -48.97 35.98 26.73
C GLU A 15 -47.46 35.68 26.65
N VAL A 16 -46.71 36.40 25.81
CA VAL A 16 -45.24 36.31 25.71
C VAL A 16 -44.57 37.05 26.88
N GLN A 17 -45.04 38.26 27.16
CA GLN A 17 -44.60 39.06 28.31
C GLN A 17 -44.79 38.31 29.62
N ALA A 18 -45.95 37.67 29.83
CA ALA A 18 -46.25 36.88 31.03
C ALA A 18 -45.44 35.57 31.17
N ILE A 19 -44.61 35.21 30.18
CA ILE A 19 -43.61 34.13 30.27
C ILE A 19 -42.24 34.72 30.57
N ILE A 20 -41.86 35.82 29.91
CA ILE A 20 -40.64 36.59 30.20
C ILE A 20 -40.61 36.99 31.69
N GLU A 21 -41.70 37.59 32.20
CA GLU A 21 -41.84 37.99 33.60
C GLU A 21 -41.72 36.82 34.59
N LYS A 22 -42.13 35.60 34.19
CA LYS A 22 -41.98 34.40 35.03
C LYS A 22 -40.54 33.89 35.05
N ILE A 23 -39.85 33.95 33.92
CA ILE A 23 -38.43 33.58 33.83
C ILE A 23 -37.58 34.59 34.61
N ASP A 24 -37.92 35.88 34.57
CA ASP A 24 -37.27 36.94 35.35
C ASP A 24 -37.58 36.87 36.87
N GLN A 25 -38.45 35.94 37.30
CA GLN A 25 -38.86 35.69 38.69
C GLN A 25 -38.52 34.27 39.19
N ASP A 26 -37.97 33.39 38.35
CA ASP A 26 -37.62 32.01 38.71
C ASP A 26 -36.35 32.01 39.59
N GLU A 27 -36.29 31.20 40.66
CA GLU A 27 -35.10 31.20 41.53
C GLU A 27 -33.87 30.61 40.83
N VAL A 28 -34.07 29.80 39.79
CA VAL A 28 -33.02 29.16 38.98
C VAL A 28 -32.28 30.15 38.07
N THR A 29 -32.92 31.27 37.70
CA THR A 29 -32.44 32.26 36.72
C THR A 29 -32.01 33.57 37.38
N LYS A 30 -32.10 33.67 38.71
CA LYS A 30 -31.89 34.87 39.53
C LYS A 30 -30.50 35.53 39.38
N ASP A 31 -29.50 34.78 38.94
CA ASP A 31 -28.14 35.26 38.67
C ASP A 31 -27.96 35.77 37.21
N TRP A 32 -29.01 35.72 36.37
CA TRP A 32 -28.99 36.22 35.00
C TRP A 32 -29.43 37.68 34.93
N ALA A 33 -29.01 38.40 33.89
CA ALA A 33 -29.68 39.63 33.51
C ALA A 33 -31.14 39.32 33.11
N GLN A 34 -32.07 40.22 33.45
CA GLN A 34 -33.49 40.03 33.12
C GLN A 34 -33.67 39.97 31.60
N LEU A 35 -34.47 39.01 31.11
CA LEU A 35 -34.85 38.89 29.70
C LEU A 35 -35.55 40.17 29.22
N SER A 36 -36.38 40.76 30.08
CA SER A 36 -37.05 42.04 29.82
C SER A 36 -36.10 43.23 29.61
N GLU A 37 -34.89 43.20 30.19
CA GLU A 37 -33.86 44.23 30.00
C GLU A 37 -32.82 43.89 28.92
N SER A 38 -32.55 42.60 28.68
CA SER A 38 -31.51 42.13 27.76
C SER A 38 -31.98 41.87 26.32
N LEU A 39 -33.29 41.65 26.09
CA LEU A 39 -33.81 41.48 24.73
C LEU A 39 -33.57 42.73 23.85
N PRO A 40 -33.13 42.57 22.60
CA PRO A 40 -33.08 41.32 21.82
C PRO A 40 -31.79 40.49 21.99
N TYR A 41 -30.80 40.95 22.74
CA TYR A 41 -29.46 40.35 22.83
C TYR A 41 -29.27 39.49 24.09
N ILE A 42 -29.45 38.17 23.95
CA ILE A 42 -29.44 37.22 25.07
C ILE A 42 -28.40 36.10 24.91
N THR A 43 -28.04 35.48 26.04
CA THR A 43 -27.16 34.30 26.12
C THR A 43 -27.84 33.03 25.59
N PHE A 44 -27.07 31.96 25.38
CA PHE A 44 -27.62 30.67 24.95
C PHE A 44 -28.59 30.09 26.01
N ALA A 45 -28.26 30.16 27.29
CA ALA A 45 -29.12 29.67 28.38
C ALA A 45 -30.44 30.45 28.51
N GLN A 46 -30.38 31.79 28.45
CA GLN A 46 -31.57 32.64 28.43
C GLN A 46 -32.49 32.30 27.25
N ALA A 47 -31.92 32.08 26.05
CA ALA A 47 -32.68 31.70 24.87
C ALA A 47 -33.31 30.31 24.99
N GLU A 48 -32.54 29.30 25.41
CA GLU A 48 -33.02 27.93 25.55
C GLU A 48 -34.13 27.84 26.60
N ALA A 49 -33.94 28.46 27.78
CA ALA A 49 -34.98 28.52 28.80
C ALA A 49 -36.27 29.19 28.28
N MET A 50 -36.15 30.32 27.57
CA MET A 50 -37.31 31.00 27.00
C MET A 50 -38.01 30.17 25.92
N PHE A 51 -37.28 29.51 25.03
CA PHE A 51 -37.85 28.67 23.96
C PHE A 51 -38.49 27.39 24.50
N LEU A 52 -37.90 26.76 25.53
CA LEU A 52 -38.52 25.65 26.25
C LEU A 52 -39.80 26.09 26.98
N ARG A 53 -39.79 27.22 27.71
CA ARG A 53 -41.00 27.76 28.36
C ARG A 53 -42.10 28.12 27.34
N PHE A 54 -41.75 28.61 26.16
CA PHE A 54 -42.70 28.83 25.06
C PHE A 54 -43.28 27.51 24.54
N LYS A 55 -42.45 26.48 24.32
CA LYS A 55 -42.91 25.13 23.93
C LYS A 55 -43.86 24.56 24.99
N GLU A 56 -43.48 24.61 26.27
CA GLU A 56 -44.31 24.18 27.41
C GLU A 56 -45.67 24.90 27.43
N THR A 57 -45.70 26.22 27.26
CA THR A 57 -46.88 27.05 27.54
C THR A 57 -47.86 27.13 26.36
N PHE A 58 -47.39 27.01 25.10
CA PHE A 58 -48.23 27.14 23.90
C PHE A 58 -48.36 25.85 23.08
N VAL A 59 -47.26 25.11 22.90
CA VAL A 59 -47.23 23.97 21.97
C VAL A 59 -47.67 22.68 22.68
N ASN A 60 -47.06 22.37 23.82
CA ASN A 60 -47.41 21.18 24.62
C ASN A 60 -48.84 21.26 25.21
N THR A 61 -49.40 22.47 25.36
CA THR A 61 -50.80 22.70 25.76
C THR A 61 -51.80 22.63 24.58
N GLY A 62 -51.32 22.49 23.34
CA GLY A 62 -52.16 22.47 22.15
C GLY A 62 -52.84 23.81 21.81
N LYS A 63 -52.33 24.94 22.32
CA LYS A 63 -52.84 26.28 21.93
C LYS A 63 -52.45 26.64 20.49
N ILE A 64 -51.19 26.34 20.12
CA ILE A 64 -50.62 26.67 18.80
C ILE A 64 -49.69 25.51 18.38
N ASN A 65 -49.83 25.01 17.15
CA ASN A 65 -49.06 23.84 16.68
C ASN A 65 -47.55 24.11 16.58
N GLN A 66 -47.17 25.35 16.27
CA GLN A 66 -45.78 25.81 16.17
C GLN A 66 -45.72 27.32 16.41
N ILE A 67 -44.61 27.79 16.96
CA ILE A 67 -44.28 29.21 17.08
C ILE A 67 -43.24 29.53 15.99
N ILE A 68 -43.42 30.66 15.32
CA ILE A 68 -42.50 31.15 14.28
C ILE A 68 -41.87 32.44 14.79
N ILE A 69 -40.57 32.39 15.08
CA ILE A 69 -39.75 33.57 15.34
C ILE A 69 -39.12 33.99 14.01
N LYS A 70 -39.15 35.28 13.69
CA LYS A 70 -38.69 35.78 12.38
C LYS A 70 -37.24 35.37 12.11
N LYS A 71 -36.32 35.66 13.02
CA LYS A 71 -34.90 35.30 12.90
C LYS A 71 -34.26 35.10 14.27
N VAL A 72 -33.46 34.05 14.43
CA VAL A 72 -32.53 33.89 15.55
C VAL A 72 -31.12 33.81 14.95
N VAL A 73 -30.20 34.65 15.44
CA VAL A 73 -28.83 34.77 14.93
C VAL A 73 -27.84 34.72 16.09
N VAL A 74 -26.73 34.00 15.90
CA VAL A 74 -25.60 34.05 16.83
C VAL A 74 -25.01 35.46 16.80
N ALA A 75 -24.45 35.90 17.93
CA ALA A 75 -23.80 37.20 18.01
C ALA A 75 -22.46 36.99 18.69
N HIS A 76 -21.37 37.43 18.05
CA HIS A 76 -20.06 37.47 18.66
C HIS A 76 -19.80 38.85 19.27
N ARG A 77 -18.85 38.91 20.21
CA ARG A 77 -18.39 40.13 20.86
C ARG A 77 -16.89 40.00 21.07
N GLU A 78 -16.15 40.96 20.56
CA GLU A 78 -14.72 41.11 20.80
C GLU A 78 -14.54 42.26 21.81
N ASP A 79 -13.85 41.99 22.91
CA ASP A 79 -13.64 42.88 24.06
C ASP A 79 -14.90 43.67 24.51
N GLU A 80 -14.77 44.97 24.81
CA GLU A 80 -15.85 45.81 25.35
C GLU A 80 -16.83 46.33 24.28
N GLU A 81 -16.68 45.96 23.00
CA GLU A 81 -17.48 46.50 21.89
C GLU A 81 -18.96 46.02 21.88
N GLU A 82 -19.78 46.55 20.97
CA GLU A 82 -21.20 46.16 20.85
C GLU A 82 -21.38 44.78 20.17
N PRO A 83 -22.32 43.92 20.61
CA PRO A 83 -22.49 42.59 20.04
C PRO A 83 -22.93 42.60 18.56
N THR A 84 -22.04 42.13 17.69
CA THR A 84 -22.21 42.06 16.23
C THR A 84 -22.82 40.73 15.79
N THR A 85 -23.49 40.75 14.64
CA THR A 85 -24.18 39.59 14.01
C THR A 85 -23.78 39.40 12.55
N ASP A 86 -22.73 40.08 12.09
CA ASP A 86 -22.32 40.07 10.68
C ASP A 86 -21.46 38.84 10.38
N GLY A 87 -21.86 38.05 9.39
CA GLY A 87 -21.21 36.78 9.02
C GLY A 87 -21.65 35.56 9.85
N GLU A 88 -22.24 35.78 11.03
CA GLU A 88 -22.67 34.75 11.98
C GLU A 88 -23.80 33.83 11.48
N VAL A 89 -23.89 32.62 12.05
CA VAL A 89 -24.97 31.68 11.74
C VAL A 89 -26.33 32.15 12.24
N PHE A 90 -27.36 31.98 11.42
CA PHE A 90 -28.75 32.31 11.74
C PHE A 90 -29.73 31.28 11.20
N SER A 91 -30.90 31.20 11.84
CA SER A 91 -32.09 30.53 11.31
C SER A 91 -33.17 31.57 11.02
N GLU A 92 -33.72 31.54 9.81
CA GLU A 92 -34.77 32.45 9.32
C GLU A 92 -35.69 31.69 8.35
N PRO A 93 -36.93 31.33 8.73
CA PRO A 93 -37.50 31.45 10.08
C PRO A 93 -36.78 30.57 11.12
N PHE A 94 -37.07 30.81 12.40
CA PHE A 94 -36.77 29.87 13.50
C PHE A 94 -38.10 29.34 14.04
N ILE A 95 -38.23 28.01 14.13
CA ILE A 95 -39.49 27.33 14.41
C ILE A 95 -39.37 26.56 15.73
N ILE A 96 -40.33 26.74 16.63
CA ILE A 96 -40.47 25.97 17.87
C ILE A 96 -41.78 25.19 17.76
N ASP A 97 -41.69 23.89 17.49
CA ASP A 97 -42.82 22.97 17.36
C ASP A 97 -42.76 21.86 18.44
N GLY A 98 -43.59 20.81 18.31
CA GLY A 98 -43.54 19.65 19.20
C GLY A 98 -42.21 18.89 19.18
N ASN A 99 -41.46 18.97 18.07
CA ASN A 99 -40.19 18.28 17.85
C ASN A 99 -38.96 19.11 18.25
N TYR A 100 -39.12 20.40 18.59
CA TYR A 100 -38.04 21.25 19.09
C TYR A 100 -37.33 20.59 20.28
N GLN A 101 -36.05 20.26 20.10
CA GLN A 101 -35.20 19.58 21.09
C GLN A 101 -34.30 20.59 21.80
N ASN A 102 -33.52 21.35 21.05
CA ASN A 102 -32.74 22.48 21.53
C ASN A 102 -32.45 23.50 20.41
N LEU A 103 -31.82 24.60 20.78
CA LEU A 103 -31.44 25.73 19.92
C LEU A 103 -30.37 25.37 18.88
N LEU A 104 -29.46 24.44 19.19
CA LEU A 104 -28.34 24.11 18.32
C LEU A 104 -28.80 23.39 17.04
N LYS A 105 -29.83 22.53 17.12
CA LYS A 105 -30.32 21.77 15.96
C LYS A 105 -30.73 22.67 14.77
N PRO A 106 -31.64 23.65 14.92
CA PRO A 106 -31.99 24.57 13.83
C PRO A 106 -30.80 25.39 13.28
N LEU A 107 -29.80 25.71 14.11
CA LEU A 107 -28.61 26.46 13.67
C LEU A 107 -27.67 25.60 12.80
N VAL A 108 -27.47 24.32 13.15
CA VAL A 108 -26.72 23.35 12.33
C VAL A 108 -27.47 23.07 11.02
N GLU A 109 -28.78 22.87 11.08
CA GLU A 109 -29.63 22.68 9.90
C GLU A 109 -29.53 23.89 8.95
N SER A 110 -29.51 25.12 9.49
CA SER A 110 -29.37 26.31 8.66
C SER A 110 -27.97 26.50 8.07
N ILE A 111 -26.87 26.29 8.83
CA ILE A 111 -25.53 26.49 8.24
C ILE A 111 -25.26 25.50 7.09
N LEU A 112 -25.83 24.30 7.15
CA LEU A 112 -25.68 23.27 6.13
C LEU A 112 -26.65 23.48 4.95
N GLY A 113 -27.94 23.71 5.22
CA GLY A 113 -28.98 23.80 4.19
C GLY A 113 -29.20 25.18 3.56
N ASN A 114 -28.85 26.28 4.24
CA ASN A 114 -29.18 27.63 3.78
C ASN A 114 -28.12 28.18 2.79
N LYS A 115 -28.61 28.66 1.64
CA LYS A 115 -27.78 29.22 0.56
C LYS A 115 -26.95 30.44 0.98
N SER A 116 -27.36 31.16 2.02
CA SER A 116 -26.57 32.26 2.61
C SER A 116 -25.17 31.82 3.06
N PHE A 117 -24.99 30.55 3.44
CA PHE A 117 -23.70 29.99 3.87
C PHE A 117 -23.00 29.17 2.78
N SER A 118 -23.44 29.27 1.51
CA SER A 118 -22.83 28.51 0.39
C SER A 118 -21.41 28.97 0.00
N GLY A 119 -20.97 30.14 0.49
CA GLY A 119 -19.60 30.64 0.31
C GLY A 119 -18.56 30.00 1.24
N TYR A 120 -18.97 29.19 2.22
CA TYR A 120 -18.10 28.49 3.15
C TYR A 120 -18.02 27.00 2.83
N SER A 121 -16.82 26.43 2.91
CA SER A 121 -16.59 24.99 2.79
C SER A 121 -17.21 24.20 3.95
N TYR A 122 -17.44 22.89 3.75
CA TYR A 122 -17.95 22.00 4.81
C TYR A 122 -17.07 22.06 6.07
N ASP A 123 -15.75 21.96 5.92
CA ASP A 123 -14.82 21.96 7.05
C ASP A 123 -14.85 23.27 7.85
N GLN A 124 -14.97 24.43 7.18
CA GLN A 124 -15.12 25.72 7.85
C GLN A 124 -16.40 25.78 8.68
N LYS A 125 -17.52 25.29 8.15
CA LYS A 125 -18.80 25.22 8.88
C LYS A 125 -18.72 24.30 10.09
N ARG A 126 -18.10 23.12 9.92
CA ARG A 126 -17.89 22.15 10.99
C ARG A 126 -17.02 22.74 12.09
N THR A 127 -15.85 23.27 11.73
CA THR A 127 -14.87 23.85 12.66
C THR A 127 -15.47 24.99 13.48
N TYR A 128 -16.18 25.94 12.85
CA TYR A 128 -16.88 27.01 13.57
C TYR A 128 -17.88 26.48 14.62
N PHE A 129 -18.60 25.39 14.32
CA PHE A 129 -19.49 24.76 15.30
C PHE A 129 -18.75 23.99 16.41
N MET A 130 -17.70 23.22 16.09
CA MET A 130 -16.94 22.46 17.09
C MET A 130 -16.15 23.36 18.03
N ASP A 131 -15.50 24.41 17.49
CA ASP A 131 -14.46 25.17 18.20
C ASP A 131 -15.03 26.41 18.89
N ALA A 132 -16.12 26.99 18.36
CA ALA A 132 -16.73 28.21 18.92
C ALA A 132 -18.15 27.99 19.47
N ILE A 133 -19.08 27.45 18.67
CA ILE A 133 -20.51 27.43 19.05
C ILE A 133 -20.81 26.41 20.16
N TYR A 134 -20.38 25.15 20.02
CA TYR A 134 -20.67 24.11 21.00
C TYR A 134 -20.05 24.39 22.38
N PRO A 135 -18.76 24.80 22.52
CA PRO A 135 -18.18 25.17 23.81
C PRO A 135 -18.90 26.36 24.45
N SER A 136 -19.25 27.38 23.66
CA SER A 136 -20.00 28.55 24.16
C SER A 136 -21.41 28.20 24.65
N TYR A 137 -22.08 27.26 23.98
CA TYR A 137 -23.40 26.77 24.38
C TYR A 137 -23.32 25.97 25.69
N LEU A 138 -22.42 24.97 25.77
CA LEU A 138 -22.28 24.15 26.98
C LEU A 138 -21.91 24.98 28.21
N ASN A 139 -20.95 25.90 28.08
CA ASN A 139 -20.55 26.80 29.16
C ASN A 139 -21.71 27.70 29.62
N SER A 140 -22.52 28.22 28.69
CA SER A 140 -23.69 29.04 29.03
C SER A 140 -24.79 28.24 29.72
N VAL A 141 -25.13 27.05 29.20
CA VAL A 141 -26.26 26.22 29.67
C VAL A 141 -25.90 25.37 30.89
N LYS A 142 -24.60 25.19 31.18
CA LYS A 142 -24.05 24.30 32.21
C LYS A 142 -24.44 22.82 31.99
N ALA A 143 -24.45 22.40 30.73
CA ALA A 143 -24.79 21.04 30.30
C ALA A 143 -23.54 20.23 29.92
N THR A 144 -23.69 18.90 29.85
CA THR A 144 -22.69 17.96 29.33
C THR A 144 -22.82 17.80 27.81
N GLU A 145 -21.78 17.24 27.16
CA GLU A 145 -21.73 17.07 25.70
C GLU A 145 -22.88 16.24 25.10
N GLU A 146 -23.60 15.44 25.89
CA GLU A 146 -24.72 14.60 25.42
C GLU A 146 -25.87 15.40 24.79
N VAL A 147 -26.02 16.69 25.14
CA VAL A 147 -27.04 17.57 24.55
C VAL A 147 -26.62 18.17 23.21
N LEU A 148 -25.38 17.98 22.76
CA LEU A 148 -24.93 18.49 21.48
C LEU A 148 -25.56 17.72 20.31
N PRO A 149 -25.95 18.39 19.21
CA PRO A 149 -26.26 17.69 17.97
C PRO A 149 -25.01 17.05 17.38
N VAL A 150 -25.17 15.85 16.83
CA VAL A 150 -24.17 15.26 15.93
C VAL A 150 -24.13 16.13 14.66
N PHE A 151 -22.97 16.70 14.36
CA PHE A 151 -22.78 17.49 13.14
C PHE A 151 -22.67 16.55 11.94
N PRO A 152 -23.61 16.58 10.96
CA PRO A 152 -23.65 15.63 9.84
C PRO A 152 -22.37 15.59 9.01
N SER A 153 -22.05 14.43 8.43
CA SER A 153 -20.86 14.25 7.60
C SER A 153 -20.97 14.97 6.26
N GLN A 154 -19.83 15.26 5.62
CA GLN A 154 -19.78 15.87 4.29
C GLN A 154 -20.60 15.07 3.27
N PHE A 155 -20.55 13.74 3.32
CA PHE A 155 -21.28 12.85 2.42
C PHE A 155 -22.80 12.97 2.57
N GLU A 156 -23.33 13.05 3.79
CA GLU A 156 -24.77 13.23 4.04
C GLU A 156 -25.27 14.59 3.54
N VAL A 157 -24.44 15.63 3.73
CA VAL A 157 -24.72 17.01 3.28
C VAL A 157 -24.68 17.13 1.76
N GLU A 158 -23.66 16.56 1.09
CA GLU A 158 -23.53 16.59 -0.37
C GLU A 158 -24.64 15.80 -1.09
N ASN A 159 -25.12 14.70 -0.49
CA ASN A 159 -26.28 13.96 -1.00
C ASN A 159 -27.62 14.67 -0.69
N GLY A 160 -27.63 15.76 0.08
CA GLY A 160 -28.84 16.50 0.46
C GLY A 160 -29.79 15.73 1.37
N ASN A 161 -29.29 14.68 2.04
CA ASN A 161 -30.05 13.79 2.92
C ASN A 161 -29.31 13.62 4.24
N PHE A 162 -29.32 14.70 5.04
CA PHE A 162 -28.82 14.72 6.40
C PHE A 162 -29.96 15.00 7.37
N GLU A 163 -29.90 14.40 8.56
CA GLU A 163 -30.73 14.77 9.71
C GLU A 163 -29.80 15.20 10.84
N VAL A 164 -30.16 16.26 11.57
CA VAL A 164 -29.41 16.70 12.75
C VAL A 164 -29.99 16.02 13.98
N VAL A 165 -29.18 15.18 14.64
CA VAL A 165 -29.63 14.23 15.67
C VAL A 165 -28.95 14.56 17.01
N ILE A 166 -29.70 14.62 18.12
CA ILE A 166 -29.17 14.88 19.46
C ILE A 166 -29.25 13.58 20.30
N PRO A 167 -28.12 12.99 20.75
CA PRO A 167 -28.08 11.62 21.28
C PRO A 167 -28.97 11.32 22.49
N VAL A 168 -29.26 12.31 23.35
CA VAL A 168 -30.18 12.16 24.50
C VAL A 168 -31.62 11.94 24.01
N PHE A 169 -32.15 12.89 23.24
CA PHE A 169 -33.56 12.91 22.85
C PHE A 169 -33.93 11.81 21.83
N SER A 170 -32.95 11.25 21.12
CA SER A 170 -33.17 10.10 20.23
C SER A 170 -33.56 8.81 20.96
N LYS A 171 -33.24 8.67 22.25
CA LYS A 171 -33.51 7.44 23.02
C LYS A 171 -34.96 7.36 23.51
N GLU A 172 -35.63 8.49 23.73
CA GLU A 172 -36.98 8.54 24.31
C GLU A 172 -38.08 8.23 23.28
N ASN A 173 -37.88 8.59 22.00
CA ASN A 173 -38.89 8.46 20.94
C ASN A 173 -39.14 7.02 20.43
N GLN A 174 -38.45 5.99 20.95
CA GLN A 174 -38.69 4.60 20.53
C GLN A 174 -39.78 3.86 21.33
N VAL A 175 -40.39 4.48 22.34
CA VAL A 175 -41.42 3.83 23.20
C VAL A 175 -42.82 4.41 22.97
N LYS A 176 -43.37 4.21 21.76
CA LYS A 176 -44.81 4.03 21.44
C LYS A 176 -45.05 3.94 19.93
N THR A 177 -45.39 2.74 19.45
CA THR A 177 -46.61 2.44 18.67
C THR A 177 -46.61 0.95 18.34
N GLU A 178 -47.28 0.15 19.18
CA GLU A 178 -47.92 -1.07 18.70
C GLU A 178 -49.29 -1.15 19.38
N VAL A 179 -50.35 -1.09 18.57
CA VAL A 179 -51.73 -1.25 19.00
C VAL A 179 -52.24 -2.53 18.35
N GLN A 180 -52.53 -3.55 19.17
CA GLN A 180 -53.37 -4.65 18.77
C GLN A 180 -54.60 -4.67 19.68
N ASP A 181 -55.76 -4.74 19.05
CA ASP A 181 -57.08 -4.66 19.68
C ASP A 181 -57.86 -5.92 19.27
N GLU A 182 -58.07 -6.84 20.21
CA GLU A 182 -59.28 -7.66 20.24
C GLU A 182 -59.47 -8.32 21.63
N SER A 183 -60.63 -8.96 21.83
CA SER A 183 -61.28 -9.06 23.15
C SER A 183 -61.71 -10.50 23.53
N VAL A 184 -62.37 -10.61 24.69
CA VAL A 184 -63.19 -11.71 25.24
C VAL A 184 -62.53 -12.59 26.34
N VAL A 185 -63.37 -12.92 27.32
CA VAL A 185 -63.15 -13.55 28.65
C VAL A 185 -64.45 -14.31 29.04
N PRO A 186 -64.57 -15.05 30.16
CA PRO A 186 -63.61 -15.78 31.01
C PRO A 186 -64.10 -17.26 31.26
N PRO A 187 -64.31 -17.78 32.50
CA PRO A 187 -63.36 -18.32 33.49
C PRO A 187 -63.54 -19.84 33.81
N VAL A 188 -62.58 -20.44 34.53
CA VAL A 188 -62.83 -21.58 35.45
C VAL A 188 -62.08 -21.36 36.78
N VAL A 189 -62.66 -21.79 37.90
CA VAL A 189 -62.15 -21.63 39.27
C VAL A 189 -61.99 -23.00 39.94
N ILE A 190 -60.95 -23.19 40.77
CA ILE A 190 -60.90 -24.15 41.89
C ILE A 190 -60.03 -23.56 43.02
N LYS A 191 -60.27 -24.00 44.26
CA LYS A 191 -59.61 -23.56 45.51
C LYS A 191 -59.07 -24.79 46.29
N LYS A 192 -58.43 -24.53 47.45
CA LYS A 192 -58.11 -25.46 48.56
C LYS A 192 -56.86 -26.35 48.32
N GLU A 193 -56.10 -26.77 49.34
CA GLU A 193 -56.01 -26.34 50.75
C GLU A 193 -54.60 -26.60 51.36
N THR A 194 -54.46 -26.37 52.68
CA THR A 194 -53.21 -26.36 53.46
C THR A 194 -52.86 -27.72 54.12
N GLN A 195 -51.70 -27.72 54.82
CA GLN A 195 -51.21 -28.64 55.89
C GLN A 195 -50.50 -29.94 55.44
N SER A 196 -49.18 -30.08 55.62
CA SER A 196 -48.40 -30.29 56.88
C SER A 196 -48.15 -31.79 57.17
N LEU A 197 -47.14 -32.04 58.03
CA LEU A 197 -46.64 -33.34 58.54
C LEU A 197 -45.64 -34.06 57.62
N SER A 198 -44.63 -34.80 58.11
CA SER A 198 -43.72 -34.71 59.28
C SER A 198 -42.97 -36.04 59.35
N ASP A 199 -41.67 -36.06 59.67
CA ASP A 199 -40.99 -37.27 60.21
C ASP A 199 -39.62 -36.89 60.80
N GLU A 200 -39.03 -37.84 61.54
CA GLU A 200 -38.73 -37.64 62.96
C GLU A 200 -37.38 -38.26 63.40
N PHE A 201 -36.69 -37.60 64.37
CA PHE A 201 -35.50 -38.10 65.10
C PHE A 201 -34.22 -38.31 64.26
N VAL A 202 -33.00 -38.44 64.81
CA VAL A 202 -32.55 -38.99 66.11
C VAL A 202 -31.60 -38.04 66.88
N LEU A 203 -31.60 -38.17 68.22
CA LEU A 203 -30.72 -37.48 69.18
C LEU A 203 -29.28 -38.02 69.20
N ASP A 204 -28.35 -37.18 69.65
CA ASP A 204 -27.51 -37.55 70.80
C ASP A 204 -27.30 -36.33 71.74
N LYS A 205 -26.74 -36.52 72.96
CA LYS A 205 -26.78 -35.54 74.07
C LYS A 205 -25.46 -35.38 74.85
N GLN A 206 -25.46 -34.34 75.71
CA GLN A 206 -24.61 -34.10 76.91
C GLN A 206 -23.25 -33.39 76.66
N SER A 207 -22.71 -32.51 77.53
CA SER A 207 -23.19 -31.76 78.73
C SER A 207 -22.05 -30.83 79.27
N ASP A 208 -22.20 -29.76 80.09
CA ASP A 208 -23.38 -29.16 80.75
C ASP A 208 -23.16 -27.70 81.26
N GLN A 209 -24.27 -27.06 81.69
CA GLN A 209 -24.48 -26.05 82.75
C GLN A 209 -23.37 -25.08 83.28
N THR A 210 -23.56 -23.76 83.03
CA THR A 210 -23.80 -22.60 83.98
C THR A 210 -23.11 -22.52 85.38
N PRO A 211 -22.84 -21.31 85.99
CA PRO A 211 -23.63 -20.06 85.91
C PRO A 211 -22.86 -18.68 85.96
N ILE A 212 -23.64 -17.59 86.04
CA ILE A 212 -23.35 -16.13 86.15
C ILE A 212 -23.48 -15.71 87.65
N PRO A 213 -22.71 -14.76 88.29
CA PRO A 213 -22.94 -13.30 88.12
C PRO A 213 -21.85 -12.23 88.48
N THR A 214 -21.97 -11.06 87.82
CA THR A 214 -21.71 -9.64 88.24
C THR A 214 -20.58 -9.25 89.22
N SER A 215 -19.78 -8.24 88.87
CA SER A 215 -19.97 -6.85 89.37
C SER A 215 -18.96 -5.81 88.79
N ASN A 216 -19.26 -4.51 89.00
CA ASN A 216 -18.79 -3.32 88.28
C ASN A 216 -17.33 -2.84 88.56
N SER A 217 -16.91 -1.84 87.76
CA SER A 217 -15.99 -0.71 88.10
C SER A 217 -14.47 -0.98 88.09
N THR A 218 -13.56 -0.01 87.89
CA THR A 218 -13.61 1.33 87.23
C THR A 218 -12.18 1.88 87.09
N LEU A 219 -11.84 2.42 85.90
CA LEU A 219 -10.71 3.32 85.56
C LEU A 219 -9.24 2.91 85.87
N ASP A 220 -8.36 3.61 85.15
CA ASP A 220 -7.03 4.10 85.56
C ASP A 220 -5.82 3.16 85.74
N ASN A 221 -5.11 3.01 84.61
CA ASN A 221 -3.90 3.81 84.30
C ASN A 221 -2.46 3.27 84.56
N LEU A 222 -1.66 3.43 83.48
CA LEU A 222 -0.28 3.93 83.41
C LEU A 222 0.94 2.99 83.56
N LEU A 223 1.66 2.92 82.43
CA LEU A 223 3.11 3.00 82.23
C LEU A 223 4.00 1.72 82.25
N ASN A 224 4.32 1.32 81.02
CA ASN A 224 5.68 1.30 80.43
C ASN A 224 6.56 0.02 80.43
N ASP A 225 7.10 -0.17 79.22
CA ASP A 225 8.43 -0.67 78.83
C ASP A 225 8.88 -2.04 79.38
N SER A 226 9.14 -3.05 78.54
CA SER A 226 9.86 -2.95 77.25
C SER A 226 9.70 -4.18 76.35
N GLU A 227 9.81 -3.95 75.04
CA GLU A 227 10.41 -4.76 73.94
C GLU A 227 10.67 -6.27 74.16
N THR A 228 10.50 -7.21 73.21
CA THR A 228 9.84 -7.38 71.88
C THR A 228 9.80 -8.93 71.63
N VAL A 229 9.43 -9.60 70.52
CA VAL A 229 9.13 -9.32 69.09
C VAL A 229 8.08 -10.35 68.62
N ILE A 230 7.16 -10.00 67.71
CA ILE A 230 6.63 -10.81 66.57
C ILE A 230 5.53 -9.99 65.88
N ASP A 231 5.69 -9.70 64.59
CA ASP A 231 4.75 -8.86 63.84
C ASP A 231 3.43 -9.57 63.55
N SER A 232 2.32 -8.92 63.92
CA SER A 232 0.97 -9.20 63.42
C SER A 232 0.42 -7.94 62.78
N VAL A 233 0.00 -8.03 61.51
CA VAL A 233 -0.45 -6.94 60.64
C VAL A 233 -1.32 -5.91 61.36
N ASP A 234 -0.82 -4.67 61.46
CA ASP A 234 -1.57 -3.53 62.00
C ASP A 234 -2.53 -2.98 60.93
N THR A 235 -3.82 -2.97 61.24
CA THR A 235 -4.88 -2.37 60.41
C THR A 235 -5.34 -1.02 60.96
N SER A 236 -4.42 -0.07 61.16
CA SER A 236 -4.78 1.28 61.63
C SER A 236 -3.86 2.43 61.19
N TYR A 237 -3.80 2.75 59.88
CA TYR A 237 -3.57 4.15 59.45
C TYR A 237 -4.08 4.42 58.04
N PHE A 238 -5.17 5.19 57.92
CA PHE A 238 -5.40 6.05 56.75
C PHE A 238 -5.96 7.38 57.24
N ASP A 239 -5.05 8.34 57.38
CA ASP A 239 -5.35 9.67 57.92
C ASP A 239 -6.33 10.40 56.99
N SER A 240 -7.45 10.87 57.52
CA SER A 240 -8.53 11.46 56.71
C SER A 240 -8.37 12.98 56.61
N SER A 241 -7.18 13.41 56.18
CA SER A 241 -6.80 14.83 56.13
C SER A 241 -5.81 15.21 55.01
N ASP A 242 -5.94 14.61 53.82
CA ASP A 242 -5.60 15.30 52.55
C ASP A 242 -6.21 14.56 51.33
N TYR A 243 -7.37 15.04 50.88
CA TYR A 243 -7.87 14.82 49.52
C TYR A 243 -8.36 16.17 49.01
N ASN A 244 -7.61 16.77 48.09
CA ASN A 244 -8.11 17.88 47.28
C ASN A 244 -9.35 17.42 46.50
N GLU A 245 -10.28 18.34 46.24
CA GLU A 245 -11.29 18.18 45.20
C GLU A 245 -10.68 18.41 43.80
N ASP A 246 -9.54 17.75 43.52
CA ASP A 246 -8.93 17.72 42.20
C ASP A 246 -9.74 16.78 41.29
N ASN A 247 -10.27 17.37 40.22
CA ASN A 247 -11.36 16.81 39.43
C ASN A 247 -10.86 15.74 38.44
N ASP A 248 -10.68 14.52 38.93
CA ASP A 248 -10.20 13.35 38.18
C ASP A 248 -11.26 12.78 37.21
N ASN A 249 -11.83 13.66 36.38
CA ASN A 249 -12.75 13.35 35.28
C ASN A 249 -11.98 12.75 34.09
N VAL A 250 -11.33 11.61 34.34
CA VAL A 250 -10.60 10.82 33.34
C VAL A 250 -11.59 10.40 32.23
N PRO A 251 -11.31 10.68 30.94
CA PRO A 251 -12.23 10.34 29.86
C PRO A 251 -12.53 8.83 29.82
N ILE A 252 -13.79 8.49 30.10
CA ILE A 252 -14.27 7.10 30.05
C ILE A 252 -14.46 6.75 28.57
N PHE A 253 -13.44 6.08 28.00
CA PHE A 253 -13.08 6.05 26.57
C PHE A 253 -12.36 7.31 26.07
N GLU A 254 -11.06 7.40 26.37
CA GLU A 254 -10.13 7.75 25.30
C GLU A 254 -10.14 6.63 24.24
N GLU A 255 -10.46 6.95 22.99
CA GLU A 255 -9.92 6.17 21.87
C GLU A 255 -8.40 6.35 21.86
N PRO A 256 -7.59 5.29 21.60
CA PRO A 256 -6.13 5.40 21.62
C PRO A 256 -5.65 6.42 20.58
N LEU A 257 -5.13 7.54 21.07
CA LEU A 257 -4.91 8.73 20.25
C LEU A 257 -3.85 8.52 19.15
N SER A 258 -4.33 8.61 17.91
CA SER A 258 -3.57 8.70 16.67
C SER A 258 -2.87 7.43 16.14
N LYS A 259 -3.17 7.14 14.88
CA LYS A 259 -2.53 6.13 14.04
C LYS A 259 -1.00 6.31 13.99
N ARG A 260 -0.26 5.29 14.46
CA ARG A 260 1.01 4.89 13.82
C ARG A 260 1.02 3.39 13.57
N GLN A 261 0.93 3.02 12.30
CA GLN A 261 1.14 1.68 11.75
C GLN A 261 0.30 0.56 12.39
N THR A 262 -1.03 0.70 12.32
CA THR A 262 -1.87 -0.47 12.05
C THR A 262 -1.49 -1.00 10.66
N VAL A 263 -1.05 -2.25 10.58
CA VAL A 263 -0.32 -2.85 9.44
C VAL A 263 -1.22 -3.15 8.20
N THR A 264 -2.40 -2.54 8.14
CA THR A 264 -3.51 -2.94 7.25
C THR A 264 -3.53 -2.25 5.87
N ASP A 265 -2.94 -1.06 5.72
CA ASP A 265 -2.85 -0.36 4.41
C ASP A 265 -1.44 -0.40 3.80
N GLU A 266 -0.39 -0.54 4.62
CA GLU A 266 1.01 -0.44 4.16
C GLU A 266 1.52 -1.71 3.46
N TYR A 267 0.73 -2.80 3.44
CA TYR A 267 0.94 -3.96 2.57
C TYR A 267 0.15 -3.91 1.24
N VAL A 268 -0.51 -2.78 0.93
CA VAL A 268 -0.77 -2.38 -0.46
C VAL A 268 0.32 -1.42 -0.95
N VAL A 269 1.58 -1.75 -0.64
CA VAL A 269 2.64 -1.57 -1.63
C VAL A 269 2.31 -2.49 -2.80
N ASP A 270 1.46 -1.98 -3.70
CA ASP A 270 1.46 -2.39 -5.10
C ASP A 270 2.94 -2.29 -5.54
N PRO A 271 3.63 -3.42 -5.85
CA PRO A 271 5.07 -3.45 -5.93
C PRO A 271 5.52 -2.73 -7.19
N LYS A 272 5.65 -1.41 -7.04
CA LYS A 272 5.91 -0.39 -8.05
C LYS A 272 7.02 -0.90 -8.95
N VAL A 273 6.63 -1.41 -10.13
CA VAL A 273 7.45 -2.30 -10.96
C VAL A 273 8.85 -1.70 -11.07
N ALA A 274 9.80 -2.34 -10.39
CA ALA A 274 11.14 -1.78 -10.22
C ALA A 274 11.67 -1.47 -11.63
N PRO A 275 12.02 -0.20 -11.94
CA PRO A 275 12.47 0.16 -13.27
C PRO A 275 13.58 -0.79 -13.68
N LEU A 276 13.35 -1.52 -14.79
CA LEU A 276 14.16 -2.68 -15.18
C LEU A 276 15.65 -2.36 -15.00
N PRO A 277 16.41 -3.16 -14.22
CA PRO A 277 17.86 -3.00 -14.19
C PRO A 277 18.38 -3.24 -15.60
N ALA A 278 18.73 -2.15 -16.28
CA ALA A 278 19.36 -2.20 -17.59
C ALA A 278 20.72 -2.88 -17.39
N SER A 279 20.91 -4.02 -18.05
CA SER A 279 21.89 -5.08 -17.70
C SER A 279 21.47 -5.95 -16.51
N VAL A 280 20.96 -7.16 -16.81
CA VAL A 280 20.94 -8.28 -15.86
C VAL A 280 22.33 -8.92 -15.85
N GLU A 281 23.28 -8.24 -15.21
CA GLU A 281 24.64 -8.73 -14.99
C GLU A 281 24.65 -9.78 -13.85
N GLY A 282 24.17 -10.99 -14.15
CA GLY A 282 24.12 -12.07 -13.15
C GLY A 282 23.60 -13.40 -13.66
N LYS A 283 24.51 -14.27 -14.13
CA LYS A 283 24.29 -15.69 -14.47
C LYS A 283 23.14 -15.98 -15.46
N TYR A 284 23.50 -16.15 -16.73
CA TYR A 284 22.69 -16.91 -17.69
C TYR A 284 22.30 -18.28 -17.09
N LEU A 285 21.00 -18.58 -17.05
CA LEU A 285 20.49 -19.78 -16.36
C LEU A 285 20.78 -21.05 -17.18
N VAL A 286 20.74 -20.91 -18.51
CA VAL A 286 21.14 -21.93 -19.48
C VAL A 286 21.95 -21.29 -20.60
N SER A 287 23.04 -21.96 -21.00
CA SER A 287 23.81 -21.61 -22.19
C SER A 287 23.62 -22.67 -23.28
N PHE A 288 23.62 -22.24 -24.54
CA PHE A 288 23.34 -23.10 -25.70
C PHE A 288 24.63 -23.68 -26.31
N PRO A 289 24.57 -24.88 -26.94
CA PRO A 289 25.72 -25.43 -27.67
C PRO A 289 26.16 -24.52 -28.82
N LYS A 290 27.48 -24.40 -29.04
CA LYS A 290 28.09 -23.51 -30.04
C LYS A 290 29.19 -24.25 -30.79
N PHE A 291 29.41 -23.88 -32.05
CA PHE A 291 30.41 -24.49 -32.91
C PHE A 291 31.83 -24.01 -32.55
N GLU A 292 32.77 -24.95 -32.49
CA GLU A 292 34.19 -24.64 -32.33
C GLU A 292 34.73 -23.82 -33.52
N ARG A 293 35.46 -22.76 -33.20
CA ARG A 293 36.07 -21.81 -34.15
C ARG A 293 37.57 -22.01 -34.26
N ILE A 294 38.11 -21.78 -35.44
CA ILE A 294 39.53 -21.89 -35.79
C ILE A 294 40.01 -20.51 -36.29
N THR A 295 41.20 -20.09 -35.90
CA THR A 295 41.84 -18.86 -36.41
C THR A 295 42.60 -19.14 -37.71
N PHE A 296 42.56 -18.18 -38.64
CA PHE A 296 43.20 -18.29 -39.95
C PHE A 296 44.20 -17.15 -40.15
N GLU A 297 45.30 -17.41 -40.89
CA GLU A 297 46.36 -16.43 -41.12
C GLU A 297 45.93 -15.27 -42.04
N LYS A 298 45.15 -15.58 -43.10
CA LYS A 298 44.55 -14.57 -43.97
C LYS A 298 43.13 -14.21 -43.54
N GLN A 299 42.75 -12.96 -43.81
CA GLN A 299 41.37 -12.47 -43.69
C GLN A 299 40.45 -12.98 -44.82
N TYR A 300 41.02 -13.38 -45.95
CA TYR A 300 40.32 -13.90 -47.14
C TYR A 300 41.18 -14.96 -47.83
N TYR A 301 40.53 -15.99 -48.37
CA TYR A 301 41.13 -17.01 -49.23
C TYR A 301 40.37 -17.05 -50.55
N GLU A 302 41.09 -17.24 -51.66
CA GLU A 302 40.45 -17.40 -52.96
C GLU A 302 39.78 -18.78 -53.09
N PRO A 303 38.67 -18.93 -53.82
CA PRO A 303 37.93 -20.20 -53.94
C PRO A 303 38.77 -21.44 -54.30
N TYR A 304 39.86 -21.27 -55.04
CA TYR A 304 40.76 -22.36 -55.46
C TYR A 304 41.84 -22.73 -54.43
N GLU A 305 42.00 -21.99 -53.33
CA GLU A 305 42.97 -22.28 -52.25
C GLU A 305 42.45 -23.38 -51.32
N THR A 306 43.35 -24.20 -50.78
CA THR A 306 43.00 -25.41 -50.00
C THR A 306 42.23 -25.06 -48.73
N GLU A 307 42.53 -23.91 -48.15
CA GLU A 307 42.01 -23.39 -46.89
C GLU A 307 40.64 -22.71 -47.06
N TYR A 308 40.18 -22.49 -48.31
CA TYR A 308 38.94 -21.78 -48.63
C TYR A 308 37.70 -22.38 -47.94
N VAL A 309 37.53 -23.71 -48.04
CA VAL A 309 36.35 -24.39 -47.50
C VAL A 309 36.35 -24.37 -45.96
N PRO A 310 37.44 -24.75 -45.26
CA PRO A 310 37.56 -24.53 -43.82
C PRO A 310 37.29 -23.07 -43.38
N TRP A 311 37.83 -22.08 -44.10
CA TRP A 311 37.64 -20.67 -43.79
C TRP A 311 36.17 -20.23 -43.96
N LYS A 312 35.52 -20.58 -45.08
CA LYS A 312 34.09 -20.31 -45.31
C LYS A 312 33.19 -20.97 -44.26
N LEU A 313 33.50 -22.20 -43.86
CA LEU A 313 32.77 -22.89 -42.80
C LEU A 313 32.99 -22.21 -41.44
N ASN A 314 34.19 -21.71 -41.15
CA ASN A 314 34.44 -20.96 -39.92
C ASN A 314 33.67 -19.63 -39.87
N GLN A 315 33.60 -18.90 -40.99
CA GLN A 315 32.78 -17.68 -41.09
C GLN A 315 31.28 -17.97 -40.91
N LEU A 316 30.77 -19.06 -41.51
CA LEU A 316 29.38 -19.48 -41.31
C LEU A 316 29.13 -19.93 -39.86
N LYS A 317 30.07 -20.62 -39.21
CA LYS A 317 30.01 -20.94 -37.78
C LYS A 317 29.96 -19.68 -36.91
N GLU A 318 30.65 -18.60 -37.28
CA GLU A 318 30.61 -17.32 -36.56
C GLU A 318 29.25 -16.63 -36.69
N GLU A 319 28.65 -16.64 -37.87
CA GLU A 319 27.28 -16.15 -38.08
C GLU A 319 26.27 -16.98 -37.28
N LEU A 320 26.32 -18.32 -37.38
CA LEU A 320 25.42 -19.22 -36.67
C LEU A 320 25.58 -19.13 -35.14
N ASN A 321 26.81 -19.06 -34.62
CA ASN A 321 27.06 -18.83 -33.20
C ASN A 321 26.52 -17.47 -32.71
N SER A 322 26.52 -16.45 -33.56
CA SER A 322 25.93 -15.13 -33.26
C SER A 322 24.40 -15.22 -33.20
N GLN A 323 23.76 -15.91 -34.15
CA GLN A 323 22.31 -16.19 -34.12
C GLN A 323 21.91 -17.01 -32.89
N ILE A 324 22.67 -18.06 -32.55
CA ILE A 324 22.48 -18.88 -31.34
C ILE A 324 22.59 -18.01 -30.08
N THR A 325 23.60 -17.13 -29.99
CA THR A 325 23.82 -16.25 -28.81
C THR A 325 22.73 -15.18 -28.68
N ASN A 326 22.19 -14.67 -29.79
CA ASN A 326 21.03 -13.77 -29.77
C ASN A 326 19.77 -14.48 -29.26
N GLN A 327 19.51 -15.72 -29.70
CA GLN A 327 18.35 -16.49 -29.24
C GLN A 327 18.50 -16.97 -27.80
N GLU A 328 19.70 -17.35 -27.37
CA GLU A 328 20.07 -17.64 -25.98
C GLU A 328 19.79 -16.44 -25.07
N THR A 329 20.19 -15.23 -25.49
CA THR A 329 19.91 -13.99 -24.76
C THR A 329 18.41 -13.72 -24.66
N THR A 330 17.70 -13.83 -25.79
CA THR A 330 16.23 -13.61 -25.86
C THR A 330 15.47 -14.62 -24.99
N ASN A 331 15.85 -15.90 -25.03
CA ASN A 331 15.22 -16.94 -24.22
C ASN A 331 15.49 -16.74 -22.73
N ASN A 332 16.71 -16.39 -22.32
CA ASN A 332 17.01 -16.11 -20.91
C ASN A 332 16.18 -14.92 -20.37
N VAL A 333 15.98 -13.86 -21.16
CA VAL A 333 15.10 -12.73 -20.80
C VAL A 333 13.64 -13.17 -20.66
N LEU A 334 13.11 -13.91 -21.64
CA LEU A 334 11.72 -14.43 -21.61
C LEU A 334 11.49 -15.39 -20.42
N ILE A 335 12.49 -16.20 -20.08
CA ILE A 335 12.45 -17.10 -18.91
C ILE A 335 12.41 -16.30 -17.62
N HIS A 336 13.28 -15.30 -17.45
CA HIS A 336 13.23 -14.40 -16.28
C HIS A 336 11.87 -13.70 -16.15
N GLN A 337 11.31 -13.18 -17.23
CA GLN A 337 9.97 -12.56 -17.24
C GLN A 337 8.87 -13.56 -16.84
N ALA A 338 8.86 -14.76 -17.43
CA ALA A 338 7.86 -15.79 -17.16
C ALA A 338 7.95 -16.36 -15.74
N ILE A 339 9.16 -16.48 -15.17
CA ILE A 339 9.38 -16.87 -13.78
C ILE A 339 8.91 -15.75 -12.84
N THR A 340 9.29 -14.50 -13.09
CA THR A 340 8.91 -13.34 -12.27
C THR A 340 7.39 -13.19 -12.18
N HIS A 341 6.68 -13.27 -13.30
CA HIS A 341 5.21 -13.24 -13.31
C HIS A 341 4.60 -14.40 -12.51
N LYS A 342 5.07 -15.64 -12.73
CA LYS A 342 4.54 -16.81 -12.01
C LYS A 342 4.83 -16.78 -10.51
N LEU A 343 5.95 -16.20 -10.07
CA LEU A 343 6.21 -15.96 -8.65
C LEU A 343 5.25 -14.93 -8.07
N TYR A 344 5.01 -13.81 -8.78
CA TYR A 344 4.11 -12.75 -8.34
C TYR A 344 2.66 -13.23 -8.21
N ASP A 345 2.15 -13.93 -9.22
CA ASP A 345 0.79 -14.49 -9.20
C ASP A 345 0.62 -15.53 -8.07
N TYR A 346 1.66 -16.33 -7.80
CA TYR A 346 1.67 -17.32 -6.71
C TYR A 346 1.75 -16.67 -5.33
N GLU A 347 2.60 -15.66 -5.16
CA GLU A 347 2.72 -14.86 -3.94
C GLU A 347 1.41 -14.16 -3.60
N LYS A 348 0.72 -13.58 -4.59
CA LYS A 348 -0.58 -12.93 -4.40
C LYS A 348 -1.66 -13.89 -3.90
N GLU A 349 -1.74 -15.10 -4.45
CA GLU A 349 -2.71 -16.11 -4.00
C GLU A 349 -2.30 -16.78 -2.67
N LEU A 350 -1.01 -16.76 -2.29
CA LEU A 350 -0.57 -17.13 -0.95
C LEU A 350 -0.95 -16.06 0.09
N LEU A 351 -0.67 -14.78 -0.18
CA LEU A 351 -1.04 -13.66 0.70
C LEU A 351 -2.57 -13.62 0.93
N ARG A 352 -3.37 -13.80 -0.14
CA ARG A 352 -4.84 -13.87 -0.03
C ARG A 352 -5.32 -15.02 0.88
N LYS A 353 -4.59 -16.14 0.92
CA LYS A 353 -4.89 -17.27 1.82
C LYS A 353 -4.52 -16.97 3.26
N VAL A 354 -3.33 -16.40 3.50
CA VAL A 354 -2.89 -15.96 4.84
C VAL A 354 -3.89 -14.96 5.43
N GLN A 355 -4.26 -13.92 4.66
CA GLN A 355 -5.26 -12.95 5.08
C GLN A 355 -6.60 -13.63 5.42
N SER A 356 -7.10 -14.52 4.57
CA SER A 356 -8.35 -15.27 4.84
C SER A 356 -8.28 -16.23 6.03
N GLU A 357 -7.10 -16.48 6.61
CA GLU A 357 -6.91 -17.32 7.80
C GLU A 357 -6.76 -16.46 9.06
N VAL A 358 -6.07 -15.32 8.96
CA VAL A 358 -6.07 -14.26 9.99
C VAL A 358 -7.50 -13.77 10.25
N GLU A 359 -8.28 -13.48 9.19
CA GLU A 359 -9.67 -13.03 9.27
C GLU A 359 -10.62 -14.05 9.95
N LYS A 360 -10.27 -15.35 9.97
CA LYS A 360 -11.05 -16.39 10.69
C LYS A 360 -10.67 -16.52 12.16
N GLN A 361 -9.47 -16.10 12.53
CA GLN A 361 -8.93 -16.26 13.88
C GLN A 361 -8.96 -14.96 14.69
N ASP A 362 -9.20 -13.81 14.04
CA ASP A 362 -9.54 -12.59 14.74
C ASP A 362 -10.89 -12.71 15.47
N LYS A 363 -10.88 -12.33 16.75
CA LYS A 363 -12.04 -12.37 17.66
C LYS A 363 -12.13 -11.10 18.49
N ARG A 364 -11.37 -10.05 18.16
CA ARG A 364 -11.28 -8.83 18.96
C ARG A 364 -12.65 -8.16 19.17
N ASP A 365 -13.52 -8.20 18.16
CA ASP A 365 -14.87 -7.64 18.23
C ASP A 365 -15.77 -8.32 19.28
N SER A 366 -15.71 -9.65 19.39
CA SER A 366 -16.53 -10.41 20.37
C SER A 366 -15.92 -10.47 21.77
N LEU A 367 -14.65 -10.09 21.93
CA LEU A 367 -13.98 -10.03 23.23
C LEU A 367 -14.62 -9.00 24.17
N LYS A 368 -15.03 -7.85 23.62
CA LYS A 368 -15.64 -6.74 24.36
C LYS A 368 -16.92 -7.18 25.08
N ASP A 369 -17.87 -7.74 24.35
CA ASP A 369 -19.18 -8.12 24.89
C ASP A 369 -19.08 -9.33 25.84
N THR A 370 -18.13 -10.24 25.59
CA THR A 370 -17.85 -11.37 26.48
C THR A 370 -17.34 -10.88 27.84
N ILE A 371 -16.36 -9.98 27.88
CA ILE A 371 -15.81 -9.44 29.14
C ILE A 371 -16.85 -8.57 29.87
N LEU A 372 -17.63 -7.76 29.15
CA LEU A 372 -18.68 -6.93 29.75
C LEU A 372 -19.80 -7.77 30.40
N THR A 373 -20.24 -8.86 29.77
CA THR A 373 -21.29 -9.73 30.32
C THR A 373 -20.80 -10.54 31.52
N GLU A 374 -19.58 -11.07 31.50
CA GLU A 374 -19.00 -11.78 32.64
C GLU A 374 -18.78 -10.84 33.84
N THR A 375 -18.26 -9.63 33.61
CA THR A 375 -18.07 -8.61 34.66
C THR A 375 -19.41 -8.17 35.27
N ALA A 376 -20.45 -7.99 34.45
CA ALA A 376 -21.79 -7.65 34.92
C ALA A 376 -22.39 -8.74 35.82
N SER A 377 -22.14 -10.02 35.51
CA SER A 377 -22.60 -11.14 36.34
C SER A 377 -21.94 -11.14 37.73
N GLN A 378 -20.62 -10.93 37.79
CA GLN A 378 -19.88 -10.86 39.05
C GLN A 378 -20.37 -9.69 39.92
N ARG A 379 -20.49 -8.48 39.33
CA ARG A 379 -21.05 -7.27 39.98
C ARG A 379 -22.42 -7.54 40.63
N GLU A 380 -23.32 -8.23 39.93
CA GLU A 380 -24.67 -8.52 40.42
C GLU A 380 -24.64 -9.38 41.70
N THR A 381 -23.73 -10.37 41.76
CA THR A 381 -23.62 -11.28 42.92
C THR A 381 -23.08 -10.60 44.17
N GLU A 382 -22.09 -9.71 44.05
CA GLU A 382 -21.55 -8.97 45.19
C GLU A 382 -22.54 -7.93 45.72
N TRP A 383 -23.22 -7.20 44.82
CA TRP A 383 -24.26 -6.24 45.19
C TRP A 383 -25.40 -6.89 45.99
N LEU A 384 -25.88 -8.05 45.53
CA LEU A 384 -26.90 -8.83 46.23
C LEU A 384 -26.43 -9.40 47.58
N SER A 385 -25.12 -9.47 47.83
CA SER A 385 -24.56 -9.85 49.13
C SER A 385 -24.52 -8.64 50.08
N VAL A 386 -23.93 -7.52 49.63
CA VAL A 386 -23.78 -6.27 50.40
C VAL A 386 -25.16 -5.72 50.81
N LYS A 387 -26.11 -5.69 49.88
CA LYS A 387 -27.49 -5.24 50.15
C LYS A 387 -28.15 -6.06 51.26
N ARG A 388 -27.96 -7.39 51.25
CA ARG A 388 -28.59 -8.30 52.21
C ARG A 388 -28.01 -8.16 53.63
N HIS A 389 -26.75 -7.73 53.76
CA HIS A 389 -26.13 -7.40 55.05
C HIS A 389 -26.81 -6.17 55.69
N PHE A 390 -26.90 -5.06 54.94
CA PHE A 390 -27.52 -3.83 55.44
C PHE A 390 -29.03 -3.96 55.64
N GLU A 391 -29.72 -4.84 54.89
CA GLU A 391 -31.14 -5.16 55.13
C GLU A 391 -31.35 -5.89 56.47
N ALA A 392 -30.45 -6.79 56.88
CA ALA A 392 -30.53 -7.46 58.18
C ALA A 392 -30.20 -6.51 59.36
N GLU A 393 -29.14 -5.72 59.22
CA GLU A 393 -28.71 -4.71 60.20
C GLU A 393 -29.82 -3.65 60.46
N LYS A 394 -30.57 -3.31 59.41
CA LYS A 394 -31.76 -2.46 59.47
C LYS A 394 -32.92 -3.10 60.26
N GLU A 395 -33.18 -4.40 60.12
CA GLU A 395 -34.25 -5.07 60.88
C GLU A 395 -33.92 -5.15 62.38
N GLU A 396 -32.65 -5.40 62.74
CA GLU A 396 -32.20 -5.44 64.13
C GLU A 396 -32.32 -4.07 64.81
N ALA A 397 -31.88 -2.98 64.15
CA ALA A 397 -32.02 -1.62 64.65
C ALA A 397 -33.49 -1.16 64.80
N VAL A 398 -34.37 -1.55 63.87
CA VAL A 398 -35.81 -1.21 63.90
C VAL A 398 -36.55 -1.85 65.08
N ALA A 399 -36.06 -2.99 65.60
CA ALA A 399 -36.66 -3.65 66.75
C ALA A 399 -36.43 -2.91 68.07
N LEU A 400 -35.27 -2.27 68.25
CA LEU A 400 -34.84 -1.76 69.56
C LEU A 400 -35.48 -0.42 69.94
N GLU A 401 -35.68 0.50 68.99
CA GLU A 401 -35.91 1.93 69.31
C GLU A 401 -37.13 2.57 68.62
N LYS A 402 -38.17 1.76 68.39
CA LYS A 402 -39.50 2.13 67.86
C LYS A 402 -40.30 3.16 68.71
N GLN A 403 -39.65 3.85 69.65
CA GLN A 403 -40.25 4.75 70.65
C GLN A 403 -39.70 6.20 70.59
N ARG A 404 -38.66 6.49 69.80
CA ARG A 404 -38.03 7.84 69.73
C ARG A 404 -37.94 8.45 68.32
N TYR A 405 -38.47 7.77 67.31
CA TYR A 405 -37.72 7.68 66.05
C TYR A 405 -38.17 8.56 64.87
N GLU A 406 -39.44 8.94 64.71
CA GLU A 406 -39.98 9.32 63.38
C GLU A 406 -39.26 10.48 62.65
N ASP A 407 -38.83 11.54 63.33
CA ASP A 407 -38.09 12.65 62.70
C ASP A 407 -36.57 12.42 62.64
N ALA A 408 -36.00 11.62 63.55
CA ALA A 408 -34.61 11.17 63.43
C ALA A 408 -34.45 10.19 62.25
N LEU A 409 -35.46 9.33 62.04
CA LEU A 409 -35.55 8.35 60.97
C LEU A 409 -35.34 8.98 59.60
N ARG A 410 -36.05 10.07 59.26
CA ARG A 410 -35.92 10.69 57.93
C ARG A 410 -34.52 11.23 57.63
N LYS A 411 -33.77 11.64 58.67
CA LYS A 411 -32.39 12.09 58.48
C LYS A 411 -31.44 10.90 58.35
N ILE A 412 -31.48 9.97 59.30
CA ILE A 412 -30.63 8.77 59.31
C ILE A 412 -30.86 7.92 58.05
N GLN A 413 -32.13 7.71 57.65
CA GLN A 413 -32.48 6.96 56.45
C GLN A 413 -31.93 7.62 55.17
N LYS A 414 -32.01 8.95 55.06
CA LYS A 414 -31.41 9.68 53.94
C LYS A 414 -29.89 9.58 53.94
N ASP A 415 -29.24 9.72 55.10
CA ASP A 415 -27.79 9.64 55.23
C ASP A 415 -27.28 8.22 54.87
N PHE A 416 -28.04 7.17 55.21
CA PHE A 416 -27.78 5.79 54.77
C PHE A 416 -28.05 5.55 53.28
N GLU A 417 -29.16 6.07 52.71
CA GLU A 417 -29.45 5.96 51.27
C GLU A 417 -28.34 6.65 50.44
N GLN A 418 -27.84 7.81 50.87
CA GLN A 418 -26.70 8.48 50.25
C GLN A 418 -25.37 7.70 50.39
N ASN A 419 -25.14 7.02 51.50
CA ASN A 419 -23.95 6.16 51.65
C ASN A 419 -24.04 4.87 50.83
N ILE A 420 -25.23 4.31 50.65
CA ILE A 420 -25.47 3.17 49.75
C ILE A 420 -25.16 3.60 48.31
N GLU A 421 -25.70 4.74 47.85
CA GLU A 421 -25.48 5.27 46.50
C GLU A 421 -23.99 5.57 46.23
N LYS A 422 -23.30 6.23 47.16
CA LYS A 422 -21.84 6.50 47.08
C LYS A 422 -21.03 5.21 46.99
N ASN A 423 -21.33 4.21 47.82
CA ASN A 423 -20.62 2.92 47.78
C ASN A 423 -20.94 2.14 46.51
N GLU A 424 -22.17 2.20 45.99
CA GLU A 424 -22.53 1.59 44.71
C GLU A 424 -21.73 2.22 43.55
N ILE A 425 -21.57 3.55 43.53
CA ILE A 425 -20.73 4.27 42.56
C ILE A 425 -19.25 3.87 42.70
N MET A 426 -18.73 3.77 43.92
CA MET A 426 -17.34 3.35 44.20
C MET A 426 -17.07 1.91 43.71
N ILE A 427 -17.99 0.98 43.97
CA ILE A 427 -17.90 -0.42 43.53
C ILE A 427 -17.98 -0.50 42.00
N LYS A 428 -18.89 0.26 41.36
CA LYS A 428 -19.00 0.37 39.90
C LYS A 428 -17.68 0.87 39.28
N SER A 429 -17.09 1.94 39.81
CA SER A 429 -15.85 2.50 39.24
C SER A 429 -14.64 1.59 39.43
N LYS A 430 -14.52 0.92 40.59
CA LYS A 430 -13.49 -0.11 40.84
C LYS A 430 -13.53 -1.23 39.79
N TYR A 431 -14.71 -1.85 39.59
CA TYR A 431 -14.83 -2.96 38.64
C TYR A 431 -14.75 -2.51 37.18
N LEU A 432 -15.16 -1.28 36.85
CA LEU A 432 -14.94 -0.71 35.52
C LEU A 432 -13.44 -0.55 35.21
N LYS A 433 -12.65 0.03 36.13
CA LYS A 433 -11.19 0.17 35.99
C LYS A 433 -10.50 -1.20 35.87
N GLN A 434 -10.95 -2.20 36.64
CA GLN A 434 -10.45 -3.58 36.55
C GLN A 434 -10.77 -4.25 35.19
N ALA A 435 -11.99 -4.07 34.68
CA ALA A 435 -12.39 -4.59 33.37
C ALA A 435 -11.62 -3.94 32.21
N GLN A 436 -11.37 -2.62 32.28
CA GLN A 436 -10.52 -1.91 31.32
C GLN A 436 -9.10 -2.46 31.28
N SER A 437 -8.47 -2.65 32.45
CA SER A 437 -7.11 -3.21 32.55
C SER A 437 -7.04 -4.65 31.98
N ASN A 438 -8.02 -5.49 32.33
CA ASN A 438 -8.11 -6.87 31.81
C ASN A 438 -8.31 -6.90 30.29
N TYR A 439 -9.20 -6.06 29.76
CA TYR A 439 -9.43 -5.92 28.31
C TYR A 439 -8.15 -5.49 27.58
N GLN A 440 -7.45 -4.46 28.10
CA GLN A 440 -6.23 -3.96 27.48
C GLN A 440 -5.10 -5.01 27.47
N ALA A 441 -4.92 -5.74 28.57
CA ALA A 441 -3.96 -6.85 28.65
C ALA A 441 -4.29 -7.97 27.64
N ALA A 442 -5.55 -8.41 27.58
CA ALA A 442 -6.01 -9.43 26.65
C ALA A 442 -5.91 -8.99 25.18
N TYR A 443 -6.16 -7.70 24.89
CA TYR A 443 -6.03 -7.13 23.54
C TYR A 443 -4.57 -7.16 23.06
N TYR A 444 -3.60 -6.80 23.90
CA TYR A 444 -2.18 -6.85 23.52
C TYR A 444 -1.65 -8.28 23.41
N ASP A 445 -2.03 -9.19 24.32
CA ASP A 445 -1.68 -10.62 24.27
C ASP A 445 -2.23 -11.29 22.99
N GLN A 446 -3.48 -11.03 22.62
CA GLN A 446 -4.06 -11.53 21.37
C GLN A 446 -3.42 -10.88 20.13
N THR A 447 -3.10 -9.58 20.18
CA THR A 447 -2.36 -8.90 19.11
C THR A 447 -0.96 -9.51 18.91
N GLY A 448 -0.25 -9.85 19.99
CA GLY A 448 1.05 -10.53 19.92
C GLY A 448 0.97 -11.89 19.24
N LYS A 449 0.00 -12.73 19.61
CA LYS A 449 -0.23 -14.04 18.98
C LYS A 449 -0.59 -13.94 17.50
N LEU A 450 -1.36 -12.92 17.11
CA LEU A 450 -1.67 -12.66 15.71
C LEU A 450 -0.42 -12.23 14.91
N GLN A 451 0.50 -11.46 15.52
CA GLN A 451 1.77 -11.11 14.90
C GLN A 451 2.71 -12.32 14.77
N GLU A 452 2.85 -13.16 15.80
CA GLU A 452 3.63 -14.40 15.73
C GLU A 452 3.11 -15.36 14.64
N LEU A 453 1.78 -15.51 14.54
CA LEU A 453 1.14 -16.30 13.49
C LEU A 453 1.39 -15.71 12.09
N LEU A 454 1.30 -14.38 11.94
CA LEU A 454 1.60 -13.69 10.68
C LEU A 454 3.06 -13.92 10.27
N ASP A 455 4.01 -13.78 11.20
CA ASP A 455 5.43 -13.97 10.95
C ASP A 455 5.76 -15.44 10.59
N GLU A 456 5.12 -16.42 11.25
CA GLU A 456 5.24 -17.85 10.89
C GLU A 456 4.71 -18.10 9.47
N GLN A 457 3.52 -17.58 9.13
CA GLN A 457 2.98 -17.72 7.77
C GLN A 457 3.84 -17.01 6.73
N MET A 458 4.42 -15.84 7.02
CA MET A 458 5.32 -15.13 6.10
C MET A 458 6.64 -15.88 5.88
N GLN A 459 7.20 -16.52 6.91
CA GLN A 459 8.33 -17.44 6.76
C GLN A 459 7.94 -18.65 5.88
N ARG A 460 6.75 -19.23 6.09
CA ARG A 460 6.25 -20.36 5.30
C ARG A 460 5.99 -19.98 3.84
N VAL A 461 5.43 -18.81 3.57
CA VAL A 461 5.28 -18.23 2.22
C VAL A 461 6.66 -18.07 1.56
N THR A 462 7.65 -17.57 2.30
CA THR A 462 9.03 -17.42 1.79
C THR A 462 9.65 -18.77 1.42
N GLN A 463 9.49 -19.80 2.26
CA GLN A 463 9.97 -21.17 1.95
C GLN A 463 9.26 -21.77 0.72
N LEU A 464 7.93 -21.62 0.62
CA LEU A 464 7.17 -22.09 -0.54
C LEU A 464 7.54 -21.34 -1.83
N LYS A 465 7.80 -20.03 -1.74
CA LYS A 465 8.29 -19.21 -2.86
C LYS A 465 9.66 -19.70 -3.36
N GLN A 466 10.58 -20.02 -2.44
CA GLN A 466 11.89 -20.60 -2.78
C GLN A 466 11.76 -22.01 -3.41
N GLN A 467 10.89 -22.88 -2.88
CA GLN A 467 10.64 -24.20 -3.47
C GLN A 467 10.04 -24.07 -4.89
N LYS A 468 9.07 -23.17 -5.07
CA LYS A 468 8.44 -22.90 -6.38
C LYS A 468 9.42 -22.30 -7.37
N GLN A 469 10.32 -21.41 -6.93
CA GLN A 469 11.41 -20.87 -7.74
C GLN A 469 12.30 -22.00 -8.26
N VAL A 470 12.79 -22.89 -7.38
CA VAL A 470 13.63 -24.03 -7.77
C VAL A 470 12.91 -24.98 -8.74
N GLU A 471 11.61 -25.21 -8.58
CA GLU A 471 10.81 -25.99 -9.54
C GLU A 471 10.73 -25.31 -10.92
N LEU A 472 10.45 -24.00 -10.95
CA LEU A 472 10.34 -23.22 -12.19
C LEU A 472 11.70 -23.10 -12.91
N ASP A 473 12.79 -22.85 -12.18
CA ASP A 473 14.15 -22.84 -12.72
C ASP A 473 14.49 -24.18 -13.38
N ASN A 474 14.20 -25.30 -12.70
CA ASN A 474 14.42 -26.64 -13.26
C ASN A 474 13.55 -26.93 -14.49
N HIS A 475 12.29 -26.49 -14.50
CA HIS A 475 11.38 -26.64 -15.64
C HIS A 475 11.86 -25.83 -16.85
N PHE A 476 12.06 -24.52 -16.68
CA PHE A 476 12.46 -23.64 -17.77
C PHE A 476 13.89 -23.92 -18.26
N SER A 477 14.80 -24.38 -17.40
CA SER A 477 16.14 -24.79 -17.83
C SER A 477 16.10 -26.01 -18.76
N LYS A 478 15.27 -27.01 -18.46
CA LYS A 478 15.07 -28.17 -19.36
C LYS A 478 14.49 -27.75 -20.71
N LEU A 479 13.46 -26.89 -20.70
CA LEU A 479 12.85 -26.36 -21.92
C LEU A 479 13.83 -25.50 -22.75
N ALA A 480 14.67 -24.70 -22.09
CA ALA A 480 15.70 -23.90 -22.74
C ALA A 480 16.76 -24.77 -23.41
N LEU A 481 17.21 -25.84 -22.75
CA LEU A 481 18.13 -26.82 -23.32
C LEU A 481 17.52 -27.55 -24.52
N GLU A 482 16.23 -27.92 -24.48
CA GLU A 482 15.54 -28.54 -25.62
C GLU A 482 15.51 -27.60 -26.83
N VAL A 483 15.14 -26.32 -26.63
CA VAL A 483 15.11 -25.31 -27.69
C VAL A 483 16.52 -25.02 -28.23
N GLY A 484 17.53 -24.90 -27.36
CA GLY A 484 18.92 -24.67 -27.74
C GLY A 484 19.51 -25.83 -28.54
N ASN A 485 19.27 -27.08 -28.13
CA ASN A 485 19.69 -28.27 -28.87
C ASN A 485 19.01 -28.38 -30.24
N LYS A 486 17.71 -28.06 -30.31
CA LYS A 486 16.94 -28.06 -31.57
C LYS A 486 17.45 -26.98 -32.54
N LEU A 487 17.77 -25.80 -32.04
CA LEU A 487 18.40 -24.73 -32.83
C LEU A 487 19.79 -25.15 -33.33
N PHE A 488 20.61 -25.76 -32.47
CA PHE A 488 21.95 -26.22 -32.83
C PHE A 488 21.93 -27.29 -33.94
N GLU A 489 21.06 -28.30 -33.86
CA GLU A 489 20.91 -29.31 -34.92
C GLU A 489 20.35 -28.71 -36.23
N GLN A 490 19.51 -27.68 -36.17
CA GLN A 490 19.11 -26.91 -37.36
C GLN A 490 20.29 -26.13 -37.96
N SER A 491 21.07 -25.43 -37.15
CA SER A 491 22.29 -24.71 -37.59
C SER A 491 23.34 -25.65 -38.18
N LYS A 492 23.48 -26.86 -37.63
CA LYS A 492 24.35 -27.93 -38.13
C LYS A 492 23.87 -28.45 -39.48
N THR A 493 22.56 -28.72 -39.63
CA THR A 493 21.96 -29.07 -40.93
C THR A 493 22.22 -28.00 -42.00
N ILE A 494 22.21 -26.70 -41.62
CA ILE A 494 22.59 -25.59 -42.51
C ILE A 494 24.09 -25.65 -42.84
N LEU A 495 24.97 -25.86 -41.86
CA LEU A 495 26.42 -25.97 -42.04
C LEU A 495 26.78 -27.08 -43.03
N ASP A 496 26.29 -28.31 -42.81
CA ASP A 496 26.50 -29.48 -43.68
C ASP A 496 26.01 -29.21 -45.12
N THR A 497 24.87 -28.54 -45.26
CA THR A 497 24.28 -28.17 -46.56
C THR A 497 25.12 -27.13 -47.31
N GLN A 498 25.83 -26.25 -46.59
CA GLN A 498 26.68 -25.22 -47.18
C GLN A 498 28.11 -25.74 -47.44
N GLU A 499 28.64 -26.65 -46.62
CA GLU A 499 29.88 -27.39 -46.90
C GLU A 499 29.83 -28.07 -48.27
N LEU A 500 28.74 -28.79 -48.54
CA LEU A 500 28.49 -29.41 -49.84
C LEU A 500 28.36 -28.40 -51.00
N LYS A 501 28.23 -27.09 -50.76
CA LYS A 501 28.31 -26.05 -51.82
C LYS A 501 29.72 -25.50 -51.94
N PHE A 502 30.38 -25.15 -50.83
CA PHE A 502 31.74 -24.64 -50.82
C PHE A 502 32.75 -25.66 -51.41
N LEU A 503 32.57 -26.96 -51.15
CA LEU A 503 33.35 -28.03 -51.79
C LEU A 503 33.19 -28.04 -53.32
N ARG A 504 31.95 -27.94 -53.83
CA ARG A 504 31.68 -27.90 -55.27
C ARG A 504 32.22 -26.62 -55.94
N GLU A 505 32.17 -25.50 -55.24
CA GLU A 505 32.76 -24.22 -55.66
C GLU A 505 34.29 -24.31 -55.72
N HIS A 506 34.93 -24.87 -54.69
CA HIS A 506 36.37 -25.13 -54.65
C HIS A 506 36.80 -26.04 -55.80
N ASP A 507 36.19 -27.22 -55.95
CA ASP A 507 36.53 -28.16 -57.01
C ASP A 507 36.34 -27.57 -58.41
N TYR A 508 35.30 -26.75 -58.62
CA TYR A 508 35.08 -26.05 -59.89
C TYR A 508 36.17 -25.00 -60.15
N THR A 509 36.35 -24.05 -59.23
CA THR A 509 37.30 -22.93 -59.39
C THR A 509 38.75 -23.39 -59.44
N LYS A 510 39.12 -24.43 -58.70
CA LYS A 510 40.44 -25.09 -58.75
C LYS A 510 40.74 -25.70 -60.13
N ARG A 511 39.76 -26.36 -60.75
CA ARG A 511 39.90 -26.87 -62.13
C ARG A 511 40.05 -25.72 -63.14
N VAL A 512 39.25 -24.67 -63.02
CA VAL A 512 39.38 -23.47 -63.87
C VAL A 512 40.75 -22.80 -63.70
N ASN A 513 41.25 -22.65 -62.47
CA ASN A 513 42.54 -22.05 -62.17
C ASN A 513 43.72 -22.88 -62.69
N LEU A 514 43.62 -24.21 -62.67
CA LEU A 514 44.60 -25.12 -63.29
C LEU A 514 44.64 -24.96 -64.82
N VAL A 515 43.49 -24.98 -65.49
CA VAL A 515 43.41 -24.75 -66.94
C VAL A 515 43.96 -23.38 -67.33
N GLN A 516 43.62 -22.32 -66.58
CA GLN A 516 44.17 -20.98 -66.78
C GLN A 516 45.70 -20.94 -66.63
N LYS A 517 46.27 -21.66 -65.64
CA LYS A 517 47.72 -21.77 -65.47
C LYS A 517 48.38 -22.56 -66.60
N GLU A 518 47.75 -23.61 -67.11
CA GLU A 518 48.24 -24.34 -68.29
C GLU A 518 48.20 -23.49 -69.56
N GLU A 519 47.12 -22.72 -69.79
CA GLU A 519 47.04 -21.75 -70.88
C GLU A 519 48.11 -20.66 -70.76
N GLU A 520 48.30 -20.10 -69.56
CA GLU A 520 49.31 -19.06 -69.31
C GLU A 520 50.73 -19.59 -69.56
N MET A 521 51.02 -20.83 -69.13
CA MET A 521 52.28 -21.51 -69.42
C MET A 521 52.47 -21.80 -70.92
N ARG A 522 51.41 -22.17 -71.65
CA ARG A 522 51.45 -22.33 -73.12
C ARG A 522 51.74 -21.00 -73.81
N ARG A 523 51.00 -19.93 -73.48
CA ARG A 523 51.24 -18.56 -74.00
C ARG A 523 52.68 -18.12 -73.75
N GLN A 524 53.24 -18.41 -72.56
CA GLN A 524 54.65 -18.11 -72.24
C GLN A 524 55.66 -19.00 -73.00
N GLN A 525 55.31 -20.22 -73.39
CA GLN A 525 56.11 -21.05 -74.29
C GLN A 525 56.04 -20.52 -75.72
N ASP A 526 54.84 -20.21 -76.22
CA ASP A 526 54.62 -19.63 -77.56
C ASP A 526 55.38 -18.30 -77.72
N LEU A 527 55.31 -17.41 -76.71
CA LEU A 527 56.09 -16.16 -76.65
C LEU A 527 57.62 -16.39 -76.68
N LYS A 528 58.12 -17.49 -76.12
CA LYS A 528 59.55 -17.86 -76.20
C LYS A 528 59.90 -18.41 -77.60
N VAL A 529 59.02 -19.21 -78.19
CA VAL A 529 59.19 -19.72 -79.57
C VAL A 529 59.19 -18.58 -80.58
N VAL A 530 58.28 -17.61 -80.46
CA VAL A 530 58.25 -16.41 -81.32
C VAL A 530 59.55 -15.62 -81.23
N LYS A 531 60.05 -15.34 -80.02
CA LYS A 531 61.35 -14.66 -79.83
C LYS A 531 62.52 -15.43 -80.46
N TYR A 532 62.57 -16.75 -80.25
CA TYR A 532 63.63 -17.58 -80.83
C TYR A 532 63.54 -17.66 -82.37
N MET A 533 62.34 -17.62 -82.95
CA MET A 533 62.17 -17.49 -84.40
C MET A 533 62.62 -16.12 -84.94
N GLU A 534 62.44 -15.05 -84.16
CA GLU A 534 62.88 -13.69 -84.51
C GLU A 534 64.42 -13.55 -84.42
N GLU A 535 65.05 -14.18 -83.42
CA GLU A 535 66.50 -14.35 -83.29
C GLU A 535 67.09 -15.18 -84.45
N LEU A 536 66.47 -16.33 -84.79
CA LEU A 536 66.89 -17.13 -85.95
C LEU A 536 66.72 -16.37 -87.26
N ARG A 537 65.63 -15.59 -87.41
CA ARG A 537 65.40 -14.80 -88.61
C ARG A 537 66.48 -13.72 -88.78
N THR A 538 66.84 -13.01 -87.71
CA THR A 538 67.92 -12.01 -87.77
C THR A 538 69.29 -12.65 -88.07
N GLN A 539 69.56 -13.87 -87.62
CA GLN A 539 70.74 -14.63 -88.05
C GLN A 539 70.69 -15.04 -89.53
N VAL A 540 69.53 -15.47 -90.04
CA VAL A 540 69.36 -15.80 -91.47
C VAL A 540 69.52 -14.56 -92.35
N ASP A 541 68.92 -13.44 -91.97
CA ASP A 541 69.04 -12.16 -92.70
C ASP A 541 70.51 -11.66 -92.69
N PHE A 542 71.24 -11.84 -91.59
CA PHE A 542 72.69 -11.58 -91.51
C PHE A 542 73.51 -12.48 -92.46
N LEU A 543 73.28 -13.80 -92.43
CA LEU A 543 73.99 -14.76 -93.28
C LEU A 543 73.66 -14.58 -94.77
N LEU A 544 72.47 -14.10 -95.11
CA LEU A 544 72.10 -13.72 -96.48
C LEU A 544 72.90 -12.49 -96.93
N ASN A 545 73.04 -11.47 -96.09
CA ASN A 545 73.87 -10.30 -96.39
C ASN A 545 75.36 -10.66 -96.53
N GLU A 546 75.92 -11.46 -95.60
CA GLU A 546 77.31 -11.95 -95.69
C GLU A 546 77.55 -12.75 -96.98
N LYS A 547 76.61 -13.61 -97.37
CA LYS A 547 76.66 -14.35 -98.64
C LYS A 547 76.61 -13.44 -99.86
N GLU A 548 75.86 -12.33 -99.81
CA GLU A 548 75.80 -11.34 -100.88
C GLU A 548 77.09 -10.51 -100.96
N GLU A 549 77.67 -10.12 -99.83
CA GLU A 549 79.01 -9.52 -99.76
C GLU A 549 80.09 -10.46 -100.34
N LEU A 550 80.13 -11.73 -99.94
CA LEU A 550 81.05 -12.73 -100.48
C LEU A 550 80.87 -12.94 -101.99
N ARG A 551 79.63 -12.92 -102.49
CA ARG A 551 79.33 -12.99 -103.93
C ARG A 551 79.84 -11.77 -104.68
N ASN A 552 79.72 -10.58 -104.10
CA ASN A 552 80.25 -9.33 -104.65
C ASN A 552 81.79 -9.33 -104.65
N GLN A 553 82.44 -9.83 -103.58
CA GLN A 553 83.89 -10.03 -103.53
C GLN A 553 84.36 -11.04 -104.59
N GLN A 554 83.63 -12.15 -104.79
CA GLN A 554 83.94 -13.14 -105.83
C GLN A 554 83.82 -12.55 -107.24
N ALA A 555 82.80 -11.72 -107.51
CA ALA A 555 82.66 -11.00 -108.77
C ALA A 555 83.82 -10.01 -109.01
N GLN A 556 84.23 -9.24 -108.00
CA GLN A 556 85.41 -8.36 -108.06
C GLN A 556 86.73 -9.14 -108.25
N MET A 557 86.81 -10.37 -107.75
CA MET A 557 87.98 -11.25 -107.96
C MET A 557 88.01 -11.80 -109.39
N GLN A 558 86.85 -12.19 -109.94
CA GLN A 558 86.72 -12.62 -111.34
C GLN A 558 87.00 -11.47 -112.33
N GLN A 559 86.58 -10.24 -112.01
CA GLN A 559 86.94 -9.05 -112.78
C GLN A 559 88.46 -8.84 -112.82
N ARG A 560 89.14 -8.84 -111.66
CA ARG A 560 90.60 -8.74 -111.59
C ARG A 560 91.31 -9.87 -112.33
N LEU A 561 90.82 -11.11 -112.25
CA LEU A 561 91.38 -12.24 -113.00
C LEU A 561 91.24 -12.04 -114.52
N HIS A 562 90.11 -11.51 -114.99
CA HIS A 562 89.93 -11.18 -116.40
C HIS A 562 90.80 -9.99 -116.86
N GLU A 563 91.03 -9.00 -116.01
CA GLU A 563 91.98 -7.91 -116.27
C GLU A 563 93.42 -8.43 -116.39
N GLU A 564 93.86 -9.32 -115.49
CA GLU A 564 95.17 -9.98 -115.58
C GLU A 564 95.30 -10.89 -116.80
N GLN A 565 94.27 -11.68 -117.12
CA GLN A 565 94.24 -12.50 -118.34
C GLN A 565 94.34 -11.66 -119.60
N LYS A 566 93.61 -10.54 -119.67
CA LYS A 566 93.71 -9.60 -120.80
C LYS A 566 95.10 -9.01 -120.90
N LYS A 567 95.68 -8.57 -119.78
CA LYS A 567 97.05 -8.02 -119.73
C LYS A 567 98.10 -9.03 -120.20
N SER A 568 97.95 -10.30 -119.82
CA SER A 568 98.81 -11.41 -120.28
C SER A 568 98.61 -11.75 -121.77
N LEU A 569 97.41 -11.52 -122.32
CA LEU A 569 97.15 -11.61 -123.76
C LEU A 569 97.81 -10.44 -124.52
N ASP A 570 97.66 -9.20 -124.04
CA ASP A 570 98.32 -8.02 -124.62
C ASP A 570 99.85 -8.17 -124.61
N GLU A 571 100.43 -8.74 -123.54
CA GLU A 571 101.86 -9.09 -123.45
C GLU A 571 102.27 -10.20 -124.44
N LYS A 572 101.41 -11.20 -124.69
CA LYS A 572 101.65 -12.26 -125.68
C LYS A 572 101.56 -11.75 -127.12
N GLU A 573 100.63 -10.86 -127.45
CA GLU A 573 100.57 -10.23 -128.78
C GLU A 573 101.81 -9.38 -129.03
N GLN A 574 102.28 -8.61 -128.04
CA GLN A 574 103.55 -7.90 -128.11
C GLN A 574 104.77 -8.83 -128.28
N PHE A 575 104.75 -10.03 -127.69
CA PHE A 575 105.79 -11.03 -127.91
C PHE A 575 105.73 -11.62 -129.33
N LEU A 576 104.54 -11.96 -129.83
CA LEU A 576 104.36 -12.50 -131.19
C LEU A 576 104.76 -11.50 -132.27
N ALA A 577 104.38 -10.22 -132.13
CA ALA A 577 104.80 -9.16 -133.05
C ALA A 577 106.33 -8.94 -133.09
N ARG A 578 107.03 -9.21 -131.98
CA ARG A 578 108.51 -9.25 -131.96
C ARG A 578 109.07 -10.50 -132.62
N TRP A 579 108.39 -11.65 -132.48
CA TRP A 579 108.84 -12.92 -133.05
C TRP A 579 108.70 -12.97 -134.58
N GLU A 580 107.61 -12.44 -135.15
CA GLU A 580 107.41 -12.40 -136.61
C GLU A 580 108.47 -11.52 -137.31
N ASN A 581 108.85 -10.38 -136.71
CA ASN A 581 109.95 -9.53 -137.20
C ASN A 581 111.31 -10.26 -137.24
N ILE A 582 111.53 -11.28 -136.40
CA ILE A 582 112.77 -12.08 -136.40
C ILE A 582 112.72 -13.17 -137.49
N GLN A 583 111.53 -13.57 -137.95
CA GLN A 583 111.37 -14.55 -139.04
C GLN A 583 111.52 -13.92 -140.43
N THR A 584 111.14 -12.65 -140.60
CA THR A 584 111.28 -11.93 -141.88
C THR A 584 112.75 -11.70 -142.26
N GLU A 585 113.61 -11.31 -141.31
CA GLU A 585 115.06 -11.12 -141.57
C GLU A 585 115.75 -12.40 -142.08
N LYS A 586 115.40 -13.57 -141.54
CA LYS A 586 116.06 -14.84 -141.89
C LYS A 586 115.79 -15.35 -143.30
N LYS A 587 114.78 -14.84 -144.01
CA LYS A 587 114.48 -15.26 -145.39
C LYS A 587 115.27 -14.51 -146.46
N ALA A 588 116.03 -13.47 -146.11
CA ALA A 588 116.78 -12.63 -147.06
C ALA A 588 118.20 -13.14 -147.38
N LEU A 589 118.66 -14.24 -146.77
CA LEU A 589 120.06 -14.72 -146.83
C LEU A 589 120.25 -16.06 -147.57
N ALA A 590 119.27 -16.48 -148.37
CA ALA A 590 119.38 -17.61 -149.29
C ALA A 590 119.14 -17.13 -150.73
N SER A 591 120.16 -16.45 -151.28
CA SER A 591 120.30 -16.12 -152.71
C SER A 591 121.31 -17.06 -153.38
#